data_AF-A0A9E1UJ78-F1
#
_entry.id   AF-A0A9E1UJ78-F1
#
_cell.length_a   1.000
_cell.length_b   1.000
_cell.length_c   1.000
_cell.angle_alpha   90.00
_cell.angle_beta   90.00
_cell.angle_gamma   90.00
#
_symmetry.space_group_name_H-M   'P 1'
#
loop_
_entity.id
_entity.type
_entity.pdbx_description
1 polymer ?
#
loop_
_entity_poly.entity_id
_entity_poly.type
_entity_poly.pdbx_seq_one_letter_code
_entity_poly.pdbx_strand_id
1 'polypeptide(L)' 'AGNPIEIGLLNARVVEMGKELGVPTPANFAIEAALRPHEGGDRNG' A
#
# COMPACT_ATOMS: atom_id res chain seq x y z
N ALA A 1 0.02 2.09 18.65
CA ALA A 1 -0.57 2.16 17.30
C ALA A 1 -0.35 3.58 16.77
N GLY A 2 -0.23 3.77 15.44
CA GLY A 2 -0.05 5.11 14.87
C GLY A 2 1.34 5.44 14.32
N ASN A 3 2.26 4.48 14.23
CA ASN A 3 3.49 4.70 13.48
C ASN A 3 3.21 4.73 11.97
N PRO A 4 4.01 5.47 11.17
CA PRO A 4 3.97 5.37 9.73
C PRO A 4 4.11 3.92 9.25
N ILE A 5 3.45 3.61 8.14
CA ILE A 5 3.54 2.31 7.49
C ILE A 5 4.06 2.50 6.07
N GLU A 6 4.94 1.62 5.60
CA GLU A 6 5.61 1.78 4.30
C GLU A 6 4.76 1.23 3.13
N ILE A 7 3.44 1.47 3.14
CA ILE A 7 2.51 0.85 2.17
C ILE A 7 2.83 1.23 0.71
N GLY A 8 3.29 2.47 0.47
CA GLY A 8 3.74 2.93 -0.83
C GLY A 8 5.03 2.26 -1.34
N LEU A 9 5.86 1.72 -0.44
CA LEU A 9 7.09 0.99 -0.82
C LEU A 9 6.86 -0.52 -0.90
N LEU A 10 5.78 -1.02 -0.31
CA LEU A 10 5.44 -2.45 -0.28
C LEU A 10 4.38 -2.79 -1.34
N ASN A 11 3.09 -2.72 -0.99
CA ASN A 11 2.02 -3.20 -1.87
C ASN A 11 1.87 -2.36 -3.14
N ALA A 12 2.07 -1.04 -3.06
CA ALA A 12 2.00 -0.17 -4.24
C ALA A 12 3.07 -0.54 -5.29
N ARG A 13 4.30 -0.86 -4.85
CA ARG A 13 5.38 -1.30 -5.77
C ARG A 13 5.05 -2.61 -6.45
N VAL A 14 4.40 -3.54 -5.74
CA VAL A 14 3.93 -4.81 -6.34
C VAL A 14 2.80 -4.55 -7.36
N VAL A 15 1.90 -3.59 -7.10
CA VAL A 15 0.85 -3.21 -8.04
C VAL A 15 1.43 -2.58 -9.30
N GLU A 16 2.39 -1.66 -9.18
CA GLU A 16 3.09 -1.03 -10.30
C GLU A 16 3.79 -2.06 -11.18
N MET A 17 4.61 -2.93 -10.57
CA MET A 17 5.31 -4.00 -11.29
C MET A 17 4.33 -4.99 -11.95
N GLY A 18 3.23 -5.32 -11.27
CA GLY A 18 2.17 -6.17 -11.85
C GLY A 18 1.56 -5.58 -13.12
N LYS A 19 1.33 -4.27 -13.16
CA LYS A 19 0.83 -3.57 -14.36
C LYS A 19 1.84 -3.64 -15.50
N GLU A 20 3.12 -3.41 -15.23
CA GLU A 20 4.19 -3.48 -16.24
C GLU A 20 4.33 -4.87 -16.86
N LEU A 21 4.13 -5.92 -16.05
CA LEU A 21 4.27 -7.32 -16.47
C LEU A 21 2.96 -7.96 -16.95
N GLY A 22 1.83 -7.23 -16.90
CA GLY A 22 0.51 -7.78 -17.22
C GLY A 22 0.01 -8.84 -16.22
N VAL A 23 0.51 -8.83 -14.98
CA VAL A 23 0.13 -9.75 -13.91
C VAL A 23 -0.87 -9.09 -12.96
N PRO A 24 -2.08 -9.64 -12.78
CA PRO A 24 -3.07 -9.07 -11.87
C PRO A 24 -2.64 -9.25 -10.40
N THR A 25 -2.74 -8.16 -9.62
CA THR A 25 -2.33 -8.12 -8.20
C THR A 25 -3.47 -7.68 -7.26
N PRO A 26 -4.64 -8.36 -7.29
CA PRO A 26 -5.86 -7.87 -6.63
C PRO A 26 -5.73 -7.72 -5.11
N ALA A 27 -5.00 -8.64 -4.45
CA ALA A 27 -4.78 -8.56 -3.01
C ALA A 27 -3.92 -7.35 -2.63
N ASN A 28 -2.85 -7.08 -3.37
CA ASN A 28 -1.98 -5.93 -3.11
C ASN A 28 -2.71 -4.61 -3.35
N PHE A 29 -3.53 -4.54 -4.39
CA PHE A 29 -4.37 -3.38 -4.65
C PHE A 29 -5.37 -3.11 -3.50
N ALA A 30 -6.04 -4.15 -3.01
CA ALA A 30 -7.00 -4.02 -1.91
C ALA A 30 -6.31 -3.55 -0.61
N ILE A 31 -5.15 -4.14 -0.29
CA ILE A 31 -4.38 -3.76 0.91
C ILE A 31 -3.83 -2.34 0.78
N GLU A 32 -3.27 -1.98 -0.37
CA GLU A 32 -2.81 -0.62 -0.65
C GLU A 32 -3.95 0.38 -0.47
N ALA A 33 -5.11 0.16 -1.12
CA ALA A 33 -6.25 1.06 -1.05
C ALA A 33 -6.78 1.24 0.38
N ALA A 34 -6.81 0.16 1.17
CA ALA A 34 -7.26 0.20 2.55
C ALA A 34 -6.29 0.96 3.47
N LEU A 35 -4.99 0.81 3.24
CA LEU A 35 -3.96 1.30 4.16
C LEU A 35 -3.31 2.62 3.75
N ARG A 36 -3.41 3.04 2.47
CA ARG A 36 -2.86 4.32 1.97
C ARG A 36 -3.28 5.53 2.82
N PRO A 37 -4.54 5.68 3.27
CA PRO A 37 -4.93 6.82 4.11
C PRO A 37 -4.20 6.89 5.45
N HIS A 38 -3.63 5.77 5.91
CA HIS A 38 -2.96 5.62 7.19
C HIS A 38 -1.42 5.61 7.07
N GLU A 39 -0.87 5.84 5.88
CA GLU A 39 0.58 5.75 5.60
C GLU A 39 1.42 6.63 6.54
N GLY A 40 0.94 7.83 6.85
CA GLY A 40 1.61 8.79 7.74
C GLY A 40 1.54 8.46 9.23
N GLY A 41 0.90 7.35 9.61
CA GLY A 41 0.59 7.04 11.00
C GLY A 41 -0.57 7.89 11.54
N ASP A 42 -0.91 7.68 12.80
CA ASP A 42 -1.93 8.48 13.50
C ASP A 42 -1.20 9.54 14.32
N ARG A 43 -1.46 10.82 14.02
CA ARG A 43 -0.81 11.96 14.68
C ARG A 43 -1.45 12.32 16.02
N ASN A 44 -2.52 11.62 16.40
CA ASN A 44 -3.26 11.86 17.64
C ASN A 44 -2.94 10.77 18.66
N GLY A 45 -1.77 10.87 19.29
CA GLY A 45 -1.42 10.14 20.52
C GLY A 45 -1.56 11.03 21.74
#